data_AF-A0A7G2IHB0-F1
#
_entry.id   AF-A0A7G2IHB0-F1
#
_cell.length_a   1.000
_cell.length_b   1.000
_cell.length_c   1.000
_cell.angle_alpha   90.00
_cell.angle_beta   90.00
_cell.angle_gamma   90.00
#
_symmetry.space_group_name_H-M   'P 1'
#
loop_
_entity.id
_entity.type
_entity.pdbx_description
1 polymer ?
#
loop_
_entity_poly.entity_id
_entity_poly.type
_entity_poly.pdbx_seq_one_letter_code
_entity_poly.pdbx_strand_id
1 'polypeptide(L)'
;MAYCSFATVFIAQACNIELSMGEQITMLLILMLTSKGMAGVPRASMVVIAATLNQFNIPEAGLILLMGVDPFLDMGRSATNVMSNAMGAAIVGRWEGEHFGQGCRGTAPVKSPEQERPVTETEVALS
;
A
#
# COMPACT_ATOMS: atom_id res chain seq x y z
N MET A 1 -2.86 5.06 -6.24
CA MET A 1 -3.94 5.85 -6.88
C MET A 1 -4.53 5.24 -8.15
N ALA A 2 -3.99 4.13 -8.68
CA ALA A 2 -4.54 3.47 -9.86
C ALA A 2 -6.05 3.19 -9.76
N TYR A 3 -6.53 2.76 -8.58
CA TYR A 3 -7.97 2.58 -8.32
C TYR A 3 -8.79 3.84 -8.63
N CYS A 4 -8.44 4.99 -8.04
CA CYS A 4 -9.16 6.24 -8.24
C CYS A 4 -9.22 6.62 -9.72
N SER A 5 -8.15 6.40 -10.48
CA SER A 5 -8.10 6.65 -11.93
C SER A 5 -9.10 5.78 -12.70
N PHE A 6 -9.08 4.45 -12.46
CA PHE A 6 -10.01 3.54 -13.11
C PHE A 6 -11.45 3.78 -12.68
N ALA A 7 -11.68 4.11 -11.40
CA ALA A 7 -12.99 4.44 -10.87
C ALA A 7 -13.59 5.69 -11.53
N THR A 8 -12.82 6.78 -11.66
CA THR A 8 -13.32 8.01 -12.27
C THR A 8 -13.64 7.82 -13.76
N VAL A 9 -12.80 7.08 -14.50
CA VAL A 9 -13.08 6.75 -15.91
C VAL A 9 -14.34 5.89 -16.01
N PHE A 10 -14.50 4.90 -15.13
CA PHE A 10 -15.70 4.06 -15.09
C PHE A 10 -16.97 4.89 -14.80
N ILE A 11 -16.91 5.83 -13.86
CA ILE A 11 -18.04 6.73 -13.55
C ILE A 11 -18.37 7.61 -14.76
N ALA A 12 -17.37 8.18 -15.45
CA ALA A 12 -17.60 9.00 -16.62
C ALA A 12 -18.35 8.23 -17.72
N GLN A 13 -17.93 6.98 -17.98
CA GLN A 13 -18.60 6.09 -18.93
C GLN A 13 -20.03 5.73 -18.47
N ALA A 14 -20.22 5.47 -17.17
CA ALA A 14 -21.54 5.18 -16.60
C ALA A 14 -22.50 6.38 -16.68
N CYS A 15 -21.98 7.61 -16.60
CA CYS A 15 -22.73 8.86 -16.77
C CYS A 15 -22.88 9.28 -18.25
N ASN A 16 -22.42 8.47 -19.20
CA ASN A 16 -22.45 8.78 -20.64
C ASN A 16 -21.67 10.07 -21.01
N ILE A 17 -20.61 10.37 -20.27
CA ILE A 17 -19.72 11.51 -20.53
C ILE A 17 -18.48 10.99 -21.27
N GLU A 18 -18.33 11.42 -22.51
CA GLU A 18 -17.13 11.12 -23.28
C GLU A 18 -15.96 12.02 -22.87
N LEU A 19 -14.98 11.42 -22.19
CA LEU A 19 -13.70 12.07 -21.91
C LEU A 19 -12.77 11.92 -23.11
N SER A 20 -12.27 13.03 -23.64
CA SER A 20 -11.22 13.01 -24.66
C SER A 20 -9.93 12.38 -24.12
N MET A 21 -9.09 11.88 -25.02
CA MET A 21 -7.83 11.24 -24.63
C MET A 21 -6.89 12.20 -23.87
N GLY A 22 -6.95 13.51 -24.14
CA GLY A 22 -6.20 14.52 -23.40
C GLY A 22 -6.69 14.71 -21.97
N GLU A 23 -8.01 14.68 -21.76
CA GLU A 23 -8.61 14.78 -20.41
C GLU A 23 -8.29 13.55 -19.57
N GLN A 24 -8.31 12.35 -20.17
CA GLN A 24 -7.95 11.12 -19.47
C GLN A 24 -6.49 11.14 -18.99
N ILE A 25 -5.55 11.61 -19.83
CA ILE A 25 -4.14 11.75 -19.46
C ILE A 25 -3.97 12.82 -18.36
N THR A 26 -4.62 13.97 -18.52
CA THR A 26 -4.54 15.06 -17.53
C THR A 26 -5.09 14.62 -16.17
N MET A 27 -6.22 13.92 -16.18
CA MET A 27 -6.82 13.30 -14.99
C MET A 27 -5.83 12.34 -14.33
N LEU A 28 -5.24 11.42 -15.10
CA LEU A 28 -4.24 10.48 -14.59
C LEU A 28 -3.06 11.19 -13.93
N LEU A 29 -2.54 12.24 -14.56
CA LEU A 29 -1.43 13.05 -14.03
C LEU A 29 -1.78 13.75 -12.72
N ILE A 30 -2.96 14.35 -12.62
CA ILE A 30 -3.45 14.98 -11.39
C ILE A 30 -3.58 13.94 -10.27
N LEU A 31 -4.20 12.79 -10.55
CA LEU A 31 -4.36 11.69 -9.59
C LEU A 31 -3.02 11.09 -9.15
N MET A 32 -2.05 11.00 -10.06
CA MET A 32 -0.68 10.58 -9.77
C MET A 32 0.05 11.59 -8.87
N LEU A 33 -0.08 12.88 -9.17
CA LEU A 33 0.51 13.96 -8.38
C LEU A 33 -0.06 13.99 -6.96
N THR A 34 -1.38 13.86 -6.83
CA THR A 34 -2.09 13.83 -5.54
C THR A 34 -1.72 12.60 -4.69
N SER A 35 -1.25 11.50 -5.30
CA SER A 35 -0.91 10.25 -4.61
C SER A 35 0.09 10.41 -3.47
N LYS A 36 1.02 11.36 -3.56
CA LYS A 36 2.03 11.62 -2.51
C LYS A 36 1.54 12.59 -1.44
N GLY A 37 0.54 13.43 -1.75
CA GLY A 37 0.01 14.44 -0.83
C GLY A 37 -0.92 13.91 0.27
N MET A 38 -1.31 12.63 0.20
CA MET A 38 -2.37 12.07 1.05
C MET A 38 -1.91 11.07 2.10
N ALA A 39 -0.62 11.08 2.45
CA ALA A 39 -0.02 10.11 3.37
C ALA A 39 -0.62 10.11 4.80
N GLY A 40 -1.44 11.10 5.18
CA GLY A 40 -1.96 11.25 6.54
C GLY A 40 -3.48 11.30 6.69
N VAL A 41 -4.27 11.12 5.62
CA VAL A 41 -5.73 11.33 5.68
C VAL A 41 -6.47 9.98 5.65
N PRO A 42 -7.30 9.65 6.67
CA PRO A 42 -8.19 8.49 6.61
C PRO A 42 -9.23 8.64 5.47
N ARG A 43 -9.53 7.57 4.71
CA ARG A 43 -10.47 7.60 3.57
C ARG A 43 -10.16 8.63 2.47
N ALA A 44 -8.88 8.93 2.29
CA ALA A 44 -8.43 9.92 1.34
C ALA A 44 -8.89 9.63 -0.12
N SER A 45 -9.05 8.35 -0.48
CA SER A 45 -9.52 7.90 -1.80
C SER A 45 -10.87 8.52 -2.20
N MET A 46 -11.84 8.53 -1.29
CA MET A 46 -13.18 9.09 -1.55
C MET A 46 -13.15 10.60 -1.78
N VAL A 47 -12.35 11.32 -0.98
CA VAL A 47 -12.18 12.77 -1.13
C VAL A 47 -11.56 13.10 -2.49
N VAL A 48 -10.56 12.32 -2.92
CA VAL A 48 -9.93 12.54 -4.22
C VAL A 48 -10.85 12.23 -5.38
N ILE A 49 -11.65 11.17 -5.29
CA ILE A 49 -12.61 10.85 -6.35
C ILE A 49 -13.66 11.95 -6.44
N ALA A 50 -14.23 12.39 -5.31
CA ALA A 50 -15.17 13.52 -5.29
C ALA A 50 -14.56 14.80 -5.90
N ALA A 51 -13.33 15.15 -5.50
CA ALA A 51 -12.62 16.30 -6.06
C ALA A 51 -12.36 16.16 -7.57
N THR A 52 -12.02 14.95 -8.03
CA THR A 52 -11.77 14.69 -9.45
C THR A 52 -13.06 14.75 -10.26
N LEU A 53 -14.18 14.21 -9.77
CA LEU A 53 -15.47 14.32 -10.44
C LEU A 53 -15.88 15.78 -10.62
N ASN A 54 -15.70 16.60 -9.59
CA ASN A 54 -15.97 18.03 -9.64
C ASN A 54 -15.08 18.75 -10.68
N GLN A 55 -13.78 18.44 -10.72
CA GLN A 55 -12.81 19.02 -11.66
C GLN A 55 -13.18 18.80 -13.14
N PHE A 56 -13.82 17.67 -13.46
CA PHE A 56 -14.19 17.26 -14.82
C PHE A 56 -15.69 17.39 -15.13
N ASN A 57 -16.44 18.14 -14.31
CA ASN A 57 -17.89 18.35 -14.47
C ASN A 57 -18.70 17.04 -14.51
N ILE A 58 -18.22 15.99 -13.86
CA ILE A 58 -18.91 14.71 -13.77
C ILE A 58 -19.88 14.77 -12.58
N PRO A 59 -21.17 14.40 -12.75
CA PRO A 59 -22.14 14.41 -11.67
C PRO A 59 -21.70 13.55 -10.48
N GLU A 60 -21.72 14.13 -9.28
CA GLU A 60 -21.39 13.44 -8.03
C GLU A 60 -22.36 12.27 -7.73
N ALA A 61 -23.52 12.22 -8.41
CA ALA A 61 -24.44 11.09 -8.37
C ALA A 61 -23.74 9.76 -8.73
N GLY A 62 -22.71 9.77 -9.57
CA GLY A 62 -21.92 8.58 -9.90
C GLY A 62 -21.08 8.03 -8.73
N LEU A 63 -20.79 8.86 -7.72
CA LEU A 63 -20.05 8.46 -6.53
C LEU A 63 -20.81 7.42 -5.68
N ILE A 64 -22.14 7.44 -5.73
CA ILE A 64 -23.01 6.47 -5.02
C ILE A 64 -22.69 5.05 -5.46
N LEU A 65 -22.41 4.86 -6.75
CA LEU A 65 -22.08 3.55 -7.32
C LEU A 65 -20.74 3.02 -6.79
N LEU A 66 -19.83 3.94 -6.43
CA LEU A 66 -18.54 3.61 -5.84
C LEU A 66 -18.61 3.38 -4.33
N MET A 67 -19.49 4.08 -3.61
CA MET A 67 -19.63 3.94 -2.15
C MET A 67 -19.90 2.51 -1.69
N GLY A 68 -20.58 1.70 -2.51
CA GLY A 68 -20.82 0.28 -2.19
C GLY A 68 -19.57 -0.59 -2.23
N VAL A 69 -18.59 -0.25 -3.08
CA VAL A 69 -17.41 -1.09 -3.33
C VAL A 69 -16.11 -0.49 -2.76
N ASP A 70 -16.10 0.81 -2.45
CA ASP A 70 -14.93 1.54 -1.94
C ASP A 70 -14.30 0.90 -0.70
N PRO A 71 -15.05 0.42 0.31
CA PRO A 71 -14.44 -0.23 1.47
C PRO A 71 -13.66 -1.50 1.09
N PHE A 72 -14.17 -2.28 0.15
CA PHE A 72 -13.52 -3.51 -0.32
C PHE A 72 -12.25 -3.19 -1.11
N LEU A 73 -12.30 -2.17 -1.97
CA LEU A 73 -11.16 -1.76 -2.79
C LEU A 73 -10.08 -1.04 -1.99
N ASP A 74 -10.44 -0.27 -0.97
CA ASP A 74 -9.46 0.36 -0.06
C ASP A 74 -8.78 -0.69 0.83
N MET A 75 -9.51 -1.74 1.25
CA MET A 75 -8.91 -2.92 1.88
C MET A 75 -7.95 -3.64 0.92
N GLY A 76 -8.33 -3.84 -0.35
CA GLY A 76 -7.47 -4.44 -1.37
C GLY A 76 -6.19 -3.64 -1.63
N ARG A 77 -6.29 -2.31 -1.64
CA ARG A 77 -5.12 -1.40 -1.75
C ARG A 77 -4.17 -1.59 -0.58
N SER A 78 -4.69 -1.62 0.65
CA SER A 78 -3.88 -1.82 1.85
C SER A 78 -3.24 -3.21 1.88
N ALA A 79 -3.98 -4.24 1.50
CA ALA A 79 -3.48 -5.61 1.40
C ALA A 79 -2.34 -5.73 0.39
N THR A 80 -2.48 -5.13 -0.79
CA THR A 80 -1.45 -5.16 -1.83
C THR A 80 -0.19 -4.39 -1.39
N ASN A 81 -0.35 -3.25 -0.72
CA ASN A 81 0.77 -2.48 -0.18
C ASN A 81 1.55 -3.27 0.90
N VAL A 82 0.84 -3.98 1.79
CA VAL A 82 1.49 -4.83 2.79
C VAL A 82 2.18 -6.02 2.12
N MET A 83 1.51 -6.67 1.17
CA MET A 83 2.08 -7.79 0.41
C MET A 83 3.35 -7.37 -0.33
N SER A 84 3.38 -6.21 -0.99
CA SER A 84 4.57 -5.75 -1.71
C SER A 84 5.74 -5.46 -0.77
N ASN A 85 5.48 -4.87 0.39
CA ASN A 85 6.51 -4.62 1.39
C ASN A 85 7.07 -5.94 1.96
N ALA A 86 6.20 -6.91 2.25
CA ALA A 86 6.61 -8.23 2.71
C ALA A 86 7.45 -8.98 1.66
N MET A 87 7.02 -8.95 0.40
CA MET A 87 7.76 -9.54 -0.72
C MET A 87 9.11 -8.83 -0.93
N GLY A 88 9.13 -7.50 -0.87
CA GLY A 88 10.36 -6.71 -0.98
C GLY A 88 11.37 -7.07 0.11
N ALA A 89 10.93 -7.13 1.36
CA ALA A 89 11.78 -7.56 2.48
C ALA A 89 12.32 -8.99 2.29
N ALA A 90 11.49 -9.93 1.83
CA ALA A 90 11.92 -11.30 1.56
C ALA A 90 12.95 -11.39 0.42
N ILE A 91 12.79 -10.59 -0.63
CA ILE A 91 13.73 -10.56 -1.76
C ILE A 91 15.05 -9.91 -1.34
N VAL A 92 15.00 -8.78 -0.63
CA VAL A 92 16.19 -8.08 -0.14
C VAL A 92 16.98 -8.94 0.85
N GLY A 93 16.31 -9.60 1.81
CA GLY A 93 16.98 -10.52 2.72
C GLY A 93 17.69 -11.66 1.97
N ARG A 94 17.05 -12.23 0.95
CA ARG A 94 17.68 -13.24 0.08
C ARG A 94 18.87 -12.70 -0.72
N TRP A 95 18.85 -11.43 -1.12
CA TRP A 95 19.92 -10.75 -1.85
C TRP A 95 21.11 -10.37 -0.95
N GLU A 96 20.87 -9.95 0.29
CA GLU A 96 21.93 -9.65 1.27
C GLU A 96 22.58 -10.91 1.88
N GLY A 97 22.13 -12.10 1.46
CA GLY A 97 22.66 -13.36 1.97
C GLY A 97 22.13 -13.73 3.36
N GLU A 98 21.13 -12.99 3.87
CA GLU A 98 20.30 -13.45 4.97
C GLU A 98 19.51 -14.67 4.48
N HIS A 99 20.07 -15.84 4.77
CA HIS A 99 19.30 -17.06 4.77
C HIS A 99 18.29 -16.87 5.91
N PHE A 100 17.01 -16.65 5.61
CA PHE A 100 15.95 -16.94 6.56
C PHE A 100 16.18 -18.39 7.01
N GLY A 101 16.89 -18.56 8.14
CA GLY A 101 17.44 -19.85 8.54
C GLY A 101 16.30 -20.84 8.56
N GLN A 102 16.31 -21.78 7.60
CA GLN A 102 15.28 -22.81 7.36
C GLN A 102 13.92 -22.50 8.00
N GLY A 103 13.30 -21.38 7.59
CA GLY A 103 12.12 -20.83 8.30
C GLY A 103 10.77 -21.22 7.71
N CYS A 104 10.73 -21.89 6.56
CA CYS A 104 9.48 -22.41 5.96
C CYS A 104 9.36 -23.95 6.02
N ARG A 105 10.35 -24.63 6.62
CA ARG A 105 10.25 -26.01 7.06
C ARG A 105 10.75 -26.01 8.50
N GLY A 106 9.83 -26.18 9.45
CA GLY A 106 10.11 -26.05 10.88
C GLY A 106 11.20 -26.98 11.38
N THR A 107 12.44 -26.52 11.34
CA THR A 107 13.53 -27.05 12.15
C THR A 107 14.21 -25.89 12.85
N ALA A 108 14.16 -25.93 14.18
CA ALA A 108 14.68 -24.90 15.07
C ALA A 108 16.15 -24.60 14.75
N PRO A 109 16.61 -23.35 14.97
CA PRO A 109 18.01 -23.02 14.78
C PRO A 109 18.85 -23.89 15.72
N VAL A 110 19.71 -24.72 15.14
CA VAL A 110 20.74 -25.42 15.91
C VAL A 110 21.68 -24.35 16.44
N LYS A 111 21.63 -24.10 17.75
CA LYS A 111 22.64 -23.30 18.43
C LYS A 111 24.00 -23.97 18.21
N SER A 112 24.91 -23.29 17.52
CA SER A 112 26.33 -23.63 17.61
C SER A 112 26.81 -23.44 19.06
N PRO A 113 27.61 -24.36 19.60
CA PRO A 113 27.98 -24.42 21.03
C PRO A 113 28.90 -23.29 21.53
N GLU A 114 29.06 -22.18 20.80
CA GLU A 114 30.03 -21.13 21.12
C GLU A 114 29.44 -19.95 21.93
N GLN A 115 28.21 -20.11 22.45
CA GLN A 115 27.52 -19.08 23.23
C GLN A 115 27.11 -19.58 24.63
N GLU A 116 27.99 -20.35 25.25
CA GLU A 116 28.06 -20.54 26.70
C GLU A 116 29.45 -20.12 27.16
N ARG A 117 29.71 -18.81 27.24
CA ARG A 117 30.68 -18.33 28.22
C ARG A 117 29.89 -17.91 29.46
N PRO A 118 30.15 -18.50 30.63
CA PRO A 118 29.52 -18.04 31.86
C PRO A 118 29.98 -16.61 32.10
N VAL A 119 29.02 -15.71 32.32
CA VAL A 119 29.32 -14.39 32.88
C VAL A 119 29.73 -14.66 34.33
N THR A 120 31.03 -14.81 34.54
CA THR A 120 31.63 -15.04 35.84
C THR A 120 31.20 -13.92 36.78
N GLU A 121 30.59 -14.30 37.90
CA GLU A 121 30.28 -13.49 39.07
C GLU A 121 31.54 -12.75 39.56
N THR A 122 31.84 -11.56 39.04
CA THR A 122 32.90 -10.69 39.60
C THR A 122 32.72 -9.21 39.23
N GLU A 123 31.51 -8.66 39.38
CA GLU A 123 31.34 -7.18 39.32
C GLU A 123 30.29 -6.61 40.31
N VAL A 124 29.83 -7.40 41.29
CA VAL A 124 28.87 -6.93 42.33
C VAL A 124 29.52 -6.85 43.72
N ALA A 125 30.82 -7.10 43.84
CA ALA A 125 31.56 -6.85 45.08
C ALA A 125 32.90 -6.17 44.75
N LEU A 126 33.02 -4.89 45.14
CA LEU A 126 34.19 -4.00 45.04
C LEU A 126 34.28 -3.12 43.78
N SER A 127 33.46 -2.07 43.72
CA SER A 127 33.91 -0.66 43.71
C SER A 127 32.73 0.31 43.67
#